data_AF-A0A1G7HP53-F1
#
_entry.id   AF-A0A1G7HP53-F1
#
_cell.length_a   1.000
_cell.length_b   1.000
_cell.length_c   1.000
_cell.angle_alpha   90.00
_cell.angle_beta   90.00
_cell.angle_gamma   90.00
#
_symmetry.space_group_name_H-M   'P 1'
#
loop_
_entity.id
_entity.type
_entity.pdbx_description
1 polymer ?
#
loop_
_entity_poly.entity_id
_entity_poly.type
_entity_poly.pdbx_seq_one_letter_code
_entity_poly.pdbx_strand_id
1 'polypeptide(L)'
;MITHYTELLDTFDKAPIEDWAAYFHDNAERIDTLIKFYEAYNKHVMNAQAKRIHEIKKSICQITGDNRWSDLEGLELSYDEFEPRIYIRGSFNSTAEDPIATFNIHILAPTVQAWNHYENQLLSRYTAQEPLIAGNKTILQVFTAPGQQEKQILEALQEVYLFVSSLTLKNFLHPLTSH
;
A
#
# COMPACT_ATOMS: atom_id res chain seq x y z
N MET A 1 -12.25 -0.81 16.02
CA MET A 1 -11.87 -2.23 15.84
C MET A 1 -10.63 -2.59 16.65
N ILE A 2 -9.56 -1.77 16.65
CA ILE A 2 -8.37 -1.97 17.51
C ILE A 2 -8.73 -1.97 19.01
N THR A 3 -9.60 -1.06 19.46
CA THR A 3 -10.03 -0.91 20.86
C THR A 3 -10.61 -2.18 21.46
N HIS A 4 -11.38 -2.95 20.68
CA HIS A 4 -12.06 -4.16 21.17
C HIS A 4 -11.10 -5.34 21.39
N TYR A 5 -10.05 -5.47 20.57
CA TYR A 5 -9.04 -6.49 20.78
C TYR A 5 -8.10 -6.13 21.92
N THR A 6 -7.81 -4.84 22.10
CA THR A 6 -7.05 -4.37 23.27
C THR A 6 -7.82 -4.64 24.55
N GLU A 7 -9.13 -4.36 24.59
CA GLU A 7 -10.01 -4.70 25.72
C GLU A 7 -10.08 -6.22 25.99
N LEU A 8 -10.10 -7.04 24.94
CA LEU A 8 -10.10 -8.50 25.05
C LEU A 8 -8.81 -9.02 25.69
N LEU A 9 -7.64 -8.53 25.23
CA LEU A 9 -6.33 -8.89 25.76
C LEU A 9 -6.15 -8.40 27.21
N ASP A 10 -6.59 -7.19 27.51
CA ASP A 10 -6.57 -6.62 28.86
C ASP A 10 -7.46 -7.39 29.85
N THR A 11 -8.48 -8.09 29.33
CA THR A 11 -9.37 -8.96 30.11
C THR A 11 -8.71 -10.31 30.41
N PHE A 12 -7.95 -10.87 29.46
CA PHE A 12 -7.19 -12.11 29.67
C PHE A 12 -6.04 -11.92 30.67
N ASP A 13 -5.33 -10.80 30.62
CA ASP A 13 -4.23 -10.51 31.55
C ASP A 13 -4.69 -10.32 33.01
N LYS A 14 -5.97 -9.96 33.22
CA LYS A 14 -6.55 -9.72 34.56
C LYS A 14 -7.28 -10.93 35.12
N ALA A 15 -7.53 -11.97 34.32
CA ALA A 15 -8.25 -13.14 34.76
C ALA A 15 -7.28 -14.28 35.17
N PRO A 16 -7.55 -14.99 36.28
CA PRO A 16 -6.79 -16.18 36.68
C PRO A 16 -6.68 -17.19 35.52
N ILE A 17 -5.51 -17.78 35.33
CA ILE A 17 -5.28 -18.74 34.25
C ILE A 17 -6.21 -19.95 34.37
N GLU A 18 -6.57 -20.32 35.60
CA GLU A 18 -7.50 -21.40 35.92
C GLU A 18 -8.91 -21.18 35.33
N ASP A 19 -9.32 -19.93 35.12
CA ASP A 19 -10.66 -19.58 34.62
C ASP A 19 -10.80 -19.82 33.11
N TRP A 20 -9.69 -19.91 32.37
CA TRP A 20 -9.69 -20.10 30.91
C TRP A 20 -8.85 -21.29 30.45
N ALA A 21 -7.98 -21.83 31.32
CA ALA A 21 -7.10 -22.96 30.99
C ALA A 21 -7.89 -24.18 30.55
N ALA A 22 -9.00 -24.50 31.23
CA ALA A 22 -9.86 -25.60 30.82
C ALA A 22 -10.46 -25.37 29.42
N TYR A 23 -10.93 -24.15 29.13
CA TYR A 23 -11.46 -23.81 27.81
C TYR A 23 -10.41 -23.96 26.71
N PHE A 24 -9.21 -23.40 26.88
CA PHE A 24 -8.14 -23.52 25.89
C PHE A 24 -7.60 -24.94 25.78
N HIS A 25 -7.55 -25.71 26.88
CA HIS A 25 -7.16 -27.11 26.87
C HIS A 25 -8.17 -27.96 26.08
N ASP A 26 -9.46 -27.81 26.40
CA ASP A 26 -10.55 -28.57 25.77
C ASP A 26 -10.75 -28.18 24.29
N ASN A 27 -10.37 -26.96 23.91
CA ASN A 27 -10.49 -26.46 22.54
C ASN A 27 -9.15 -26.36 21.78
N ALA A 28 -8.04 -26.85 22.34
CA ALA A 28 -6.69 -26.64 21.78
C ALA A 28 -6.61 -27.07 20.31
N GLU A 29 -7.10 -28.26 19.99
CA GLU A 29 -7.09 -28.80 18.62
C GLU A 29 -7.92 -27.94 17.65
N ARG A 30 -9.06 -27.41 18.10
CA ARG A 30 -9.91 -26.53 17.30
C ARG A 30 -9.23 -25.20 17.04
N ILE A 31 -8.55 -24.64 18.05
CA ILE A 31 -7.80 -23.39 17.93
C ILE A 31 -6.63 -23.58 16.97
N ASP A 32 -5.84 -24.65 17.11
CA ASP A 32 -4.75 -24.99 16.20
C ASP A 32 -5.25 -25.15 14.76
N THR A 33 -6.41 -25.78 14.58
CA THR A 33 -7.04 -25.94 13.27
C THR A 33 -7.45 -24.59 12.67
N LEU A 34 -8.02 -23.69 13.47
CA LEU A 34 -8.36 -22.33 13.04
C LEU A 34 -7.13 -21.52 12.64
N ILE A 35 -6.05 -21.61 13.43
CA ILE A 35 -4.76 -20.98 13.11
C ILE A 35 -4.25 -21.50 11.76
N LYS A 36 -4.23 -22.82 11.55
CA LYS A 36 -3.80 -23.43 10.28
C LYS A 36 -4.66 -22.98 9.09
N PHE A 37 -5.97 -22.89 9.25
CA PHE A 37 -6.85 -22.39 8.19
C PHE A 37 -6.58 -20.92 7.87
N TYR A 38 -6.36 -20.09 8.90
CA TYR A 38 -6.02 -18.68 8.73
C TYR A 38 -4.66 -18.50 8.04
N GLU A 39 -3.64 -19.24 8.44
CA GLU A 39 -2.32 -19.24 7.79
C GLU A 39 -2.41 -19.69 6.33
N ALA A 40 -3.15 -20.75 6.05
CA ALA A 40 -3.36 -21.24 4.68
C ALA A 40 -4.09 -20.21 3.80
N TYR A 41 -5.12 -19.55 4.36
CA TYR A 41 -5.82 -18.46 3.69
C TYR A 41 -4.90 -17.27 3.39
N ASN A 42 -4.15 -16.78 4.38
CA ASN A 42 -3.21 -15.68 4.20
C ASN A 42 -2.15 -16.01 3.15
N LYS A 43 -1.59 -17.22 3.20
CA LYS A 43 -0.63 -17.70 2.20
C LYS A 43 -1.23 -17.72 0.80
N HIS A 44 -2.49 -18.16 0.66
CA HIS A 44 -3.19 -18.13 -0.61
C HIS A 44 -3.33 -16.69 -1.14
N VAL A 45 -3.76 -15.75 -0.30
CA VAL A 45 -3.88 -14.32 -0.65
C VAL A 45 -2.52 -13.74 -1.07
N MET A 46 -1.49 -13.89 -0.23
CA MET A 46 -0.15 -13.37 -0.50
C MET A 46 0.42 -13.91 -1.82
N ASN A 47 0.27 -15.21 -2.09
CA ASN A 47 0.76 -15.81 -3.33
C ASN A 47 0.05 -15.24 -4.58
N ALA A 48 -1.27 -15.05 -4.50
CA ALA A 48 -2.04 -14.48 -5.59
C ALA A 48 -1.65 -13.02 -5.86
N GLN A 49 -1.52 -12.21 -4.80
CA GLN A 49 -1.10 -10.82 -4.90
C GLN A 49 0.34 -10.69 -5.41
N ALA A 50 1.27 -11.49 -4.89
CA ALA A 50 2.68 -11.50 -5.32
C ALA A 50 2.84 -11.83 -6.79
N LYS A 51 2.15 -12.87 -7.26
CA LYS A 51 2.14 -13.22 -8.67
C LYS A 51 1.64 -12.03 -9.51
N ARG A 52 0.54 -11.41 -9.08
CA ARG A 52 -0.09 -10.34 -9.83
C ARG A 52 0.74 -9.05 -9.85
N ILE A 53 1.35 -8.69 -8.72
CA ILE A 53 2.26 -7.54 -8.62
C ILE A 53 3.47 -7.75 -9.53
N HIS A 54 4.02 -8.96 -9.58
CA HIS A 54 5.14 -9.27 -10.46
C HIS A 54 4.79 -9.10 -11.95
N GLU A 55 3.59 -9.52 -12.35
CA GLU A 55 3.08 -9.32 -13.72
C GLU A 55 2.94 -7.82 -14.04
N ILE A 56 2.29 -7.05 -13.15
CA ILE A 56 2.11 -5.60 -13.31
C ILE A 56 3.47 -4.89 -13.37
N LYS A 57 4.42 -5.25 -12.51
CA LYS A 57 5.80 -4.72 -12.51
C LYS A 57 6.44 -4.88 -13.88
N LYS A 58 6.40 -6.09 -14.44
CA LYS A 58 6.99 -6.36 -15.76
C LYS A 58 6.37 -5.46 -16.83
N SER A 59 5.05 -5.33 -16.84
CA SER A 59 4.33 -4.50 -17.82
C SER A 59 4.62 -3.01 -17.63
N ILE A 60 4.62 -2.48 -16.41
CA ILE A 60 4.88 -1.06 -16.18
C ILE A 60 6.34 -0.69 -16.47
N CYS A 61 7.31 -1.57 -16.20
CA CYS A 61 8.71 -1.36 -16.60
C CYS A 61 8.84 -1.25 -18.13
N GLN A 62 8.10 -2.07 -18.88
CA GLN A 62 8.08 -2.00 -20.35
C GLN A 62 7.43 -0.71 -20.86
N ILE A 63 6.32 -0.30 -20.26
CA ILE A 63 5.57 0.90 -20.64
C ILE A 63 6.37 2.18 -20.36
N THR A 64 7.04 2.23 -19.20
CA THR A 64 7.80 3.41 -18.77
C THR A 64 9.23 3.43 -19.29
N GLY A 65 9.76 2.28 -19.72
CA GLY A 65 11.18 2.11 -20.05
C GLY A 65 12.10 2.19 -18.84
N ASP A 66 11.56 2.15 -17.62
CA ASP A 66 12.30 2.25 -16.37
C ASP A 66 12.26 0.91 -15.61
N ASN A 67 13.42 0.34 -15.32
CA ASN A 67 13.54 -0.95 -14.64
C ASN A 67 13.67 -0.85 -13.11
N ARG A 68 13.56 0.36 -12.54
CA ARG A 68 13.74 0.61 -11.10
C ARG A 68 12.47 0.39 -10.27
N TRP A 69 11.35 0.02 -10.90
CA TRP A 69 10.17 -0.44 -10.15
C TRP A 69 10.53 -1.67 -9.30
N SER A 70 10.06 -1.68 -8.05
CA SER A 70 10.30 -2.74 -7.07
C SER A 70 8.98 -3.40 -6.66
N ASP A 71 8.98 -4.73 -6.56
CA ASP A 71 7.87 -5.57 -6.09
C ASP A 71 8.16 -6.11 -4.69
N LEU A 72 8.31 -5.22 -3.70
CA LEU A 72 8.70 -5.50 -2.31
C LEU A 72 8.02 -6.76 -1.76
N GLU A 73 8.76 -7.88 -1.81
CA GLU A 73 8.31 -9.23 -1.42
C GLU A 73 6.95 -9.66 -2.03
N GLY A 74 6.57 -9.09 -3.17
CA GLY A 74 5.29 -9.33 -3.83
C GLY A 74 4.08 -8.75 -3.08
N LEU A 75 4.29 -7.88 -2.10
CA LEU A 75 3.19 -7.24 -1.35
C LEU A 75 2.84 -5.88 -1.92
N GLU A 76 3.84 -5.17 -2.43
CA GLU A 76 3.68 -3.81 -2.94
C GLU A 76 4.51 -3.62 -4.20
N LEU A 77 3.91 -2.97 -5.20
CA LEU A 77 4.63 -2.35 -6.30
C LEU A 77 5.08 -0.96 -5.86
N SER A 78 6.32 -0.57 -6.10
CA SER A 78 6.85 0.72 -5.67
C SER A 78 7.83 1.33 -6.67
N TYR A 79 7.90 2.66 -6.66
CA TYR A 79 8.90 3.44 -7.38
C TYR A 79 9.27 4.66 -6.54
N ASP A 80 10.55 4.79 -6.14
CA ASP A 80 11.01 5.77 -5.14
C ASP A 80 12.23 6.60 -5.57
N GLU A 81 12.45 6.71 -6.87
CA GLU A 81 13.61 7.40 -7.48
C GLU A 81 13.40 8.90 -7.73
N PHE A 82 12.44 9.52 -7.04
CA PHE A 82 12.12 10.93 -7.21
C PHE A 82 12.80 11.81 -6.17
N GLU A 83 13.22 13.02 -6.57
CA GLU A 83 13.80 14.02 -5.67
C GLU A 83 13.14 15.41 -5.79
N PRO A 84 12.80 16.11 -4.68
CA PRO A 84 12.75 15.63 -3.29
C PRO A 84 11.96 14.31 -3.08
N ARG A 85 12.36 13.50 -2.10
CA ARG A 85 11.82 12.13 -1.94
C ARG A 85 10.29 12.06 -1.89
N ILE A 86 9.71 11.46 -2.91
CA ILE A 86 8.30 11.07 -3.02
C ILE A 86 8.26 9.71 -3.73
N TYR A 87 7.26 8.89 -3.49
CA TYR A 87 7.20 7.57 -4.11
C TYR A 87 5.78 7.16 -4.49
N ILE A 88 5.70 6.36 -5.54
CA ILE A 88 4.47 5.73 -6.01
C ILE A 88 4.42 4.34 -5.37
N ARG A 89 3.28 3.98 -4.80
CA ARG A 89 3.00 2.65 -4.27
C ARG A 89 1.71 2.11 -4.87
N GLY A 90 1.74 0.87 -5.32
CA GLY A 90 0.57 0.12 -5.76
C GLY A 90 0.40 -1.14 -4.91
N SER A 91 -0.81 -1.42 -4.43
CA SER A 91 -1.07 -2.62 -3.63
C SER A 91 -2.49 -3.16 -3.85
N PHE A 92 -2.65 -4.46 -3.60
CA PHE A 92 -3.96 -5.11 -3.62
C PHE A 92 -4.63 -5.06 -2.25
N ASN A 93 -5.94 -4.85 -2.25
CA ASN A 93 -6.80 -5.22 -1.12
C ASN A 93 -7.57 -6.49 -1.48
N SER A 94 -7.59 -7.44 -0.55
CA SER A 94 -8.36 -8.68 -0.68
C SER A 94 -9.74 -8.56 -0.03
N THR A 95 -10.68 -9.37 -0.48
CA THR A 95 -11.92 -9.69 0.23
C THR A 95 -11.89 -11.16 0.68
N ALA A 96 -12.95 -11.62 1.35
CA ALA A 96 -13.08 -13.03 1.75
C ALA A 96 -13.03 -13.99 0.55
N GLU A 97 -13.48 -13.55 -0.62
CA GLU A 97 -13.66 -14.38 -1.82
C GLU A 97 -12.61 -14.10 -2.90
N ASP A 98 -12.02 -12.90 -2.90
CA ASP A 98 -11.10 -12.47 -3.97
C ASP A 98 -9.79 -11.91 -3.39
N PRO A 99 -8.66 -12.60 -3.57
CA PRO A 99 -7.37 -12.16 -3.05
C PRO A 99 -6.83 -10.89 -3.74
N ILE A 100 -7.34 -10.53 -4.93
CA ILE A 100 -6.93 -9.37 -5.72
C ILE A 100 -8.11 -8.45 -6.03
N ALA A 101 -9.04 -8.29 -5.09
CA ALA A 101 -10.30 -7.60 -5.31
C ALA A 101 -10.14 -6.18 -5.87
N THR A 102 -9.31 -5.35 -5.25
CA THR A 102 -9.00 -4.00 -5.74
C THR A 102 -7.52 -3.73 -5.75
N PHE A 103 -7.07 -2.95 -6.73
CA PHE A 103 -5.74 -2.39 -6.79
C PHE A 103 -5.80 -0.89 -6.52
N ASN A 104 -5.00 -0.42 -5.58
CA ASN A 104 -4.94 0.98 -5.17
C ASN A 104 -3.58 1.54 -5.53
N ILE A 105 -3.54 2.81 -5.94
CA ILE A 105 -2.31 3.55 -6.15
C ILE A 105 -2.27 4.71 -5.18
N HIS A 106 -1.15 4.84 -4.48
CA HIS A 106 -0.86 5.90 -3.54
C HIS A 106 0.40 6.65 -3.97
N ILE A 107 0.39 7.95 -3.74
CA ILE A 107 1.58 8.80 -3.71
C ILE A 107 1.92 9.03 -2.24
N LEU A 108 3.18 8.80 -1.87
CA LEU A 108 3.63 8.94 -0.49
C LEU A 108 4.81 9.90 -0.41
N ALA A 109 4.73 10.83 0.52
CA ALA A 109 5.83 11.67 0.94
C ALA A 109 6.27 11.24 2.35
N PRO A 110 7.55 10.87 2.56
CA PRO A 110 8.03 10.36 3.85
C PRO A 110 8.20 11.45 4.91
N THR A 111 8.20 12.72 4.50
CA THR A 111 8.36 13.89 5.37
C THR A 111 7.37 14.99 4.98
N VAL A 112 7.01 15.84 5.93
CA VAL A 112 6.18 17.04 5.69
C VAL A 112 6.87 17.98 4.69
N GLN A 113 8.20 18.10 4.76
CA GLN A 113 8.97 18.94 3.84
C GLN A 113 8.85 18.44 2.40
N ALA A 114 8.97 17.13 2.18
CA ALA A 114 8.77 16.54 0.87
C ALA A 114 7.33 16.72 0.38
N TRP A 115 6.33 16.56 1.26
CA TRP A 115 4.92 16.80 0.89
C TRP A 115 4.70 18.25 0.43
N ASN A 116 5.11 19.23 1.25
CA ASN A 116 4.92 20.65 0.99
C ASN A 116 5.55 21.09 -0.34
N HIS A 117 6.64 20.43 -0.77
CA HIS A 117 7.27 20.68 -2.05
C HIS A 117 6.35 20.39 -3.25
N TYR A 118 5.48 19.39 -3.15
CA TYR A 118 4.60 18.92 -4.23
C TYR A 118 3.11 19.22 -4.02
N GLU A 119 2.73 19.67 -2.82
CA GLU A 119 1.35 19.75 -2.35
C GLU A 119 0.42 20.46 -3.34
N ASN A 120 0.79 21.66 -3.77
CA ASN A 120 -0.05 22.45 -4.69
C ASN A 120 -0.28 21.73 -6.03
N GLN A 121 0.73 21.07 -6.57
CA GLN A 121 0.61 20.34 -7.84
C GLN A 121 -0.19 19.05 -7.66
N LEU A 122 0.01 18.34 -6.55
CA LEU A 122 -0.73 17.12 -6.23
C LEU A 122 -2.22 17.41 -6.01
N LEU A 123 -2.56 18.41 -5.18
CA LEU A 123 -3.94 18.76 -4.87
C LEU A 123 -4.67 19.42 -6.04
N SER A 124 -3.96 20.10 -6.96
CA SER A 124 -4.57 20.61 -8.18
C SER A 124 -4.87 19.51 -9.22
N ARG A 125 -4.11 18.40 -9.23
CA ARG A 125 -4.35 17.24 -10.09
C ARG A 125 -5.39 16.28 -9.51
N TYR A 126 -5.37 16.07 -8.19
CA TYR A 126 -6.19 15.11 -7.45
C TYR A 126 -7.11 15.85 -6.47
N THR A 127 -8.06 16.59 -7.02
CA THR A 127 -8.92 17.52 -6.25
C THR A 127 -9.98 16.85 -5.39
N ALA A 128 -10.29 15.58 -5.66
CA ALA A 128 -11.33 14.83 -4.95
C ALA A 128 -10.77 13.97 -3.81
N GLN A 129 -9.46 13.99 -3.59
CA GLN A 129 -8.75 13.09 -2.69
C GLN A 129 -8.13 13.88 -1.55
N GLU A 130 -8.47 13.50 -0.32
CA GLU A 130 -7.87 14.10 0.87
C GLU A 130 -6.59 13.34 1.25
N PRO A 131 -5.47 14.05 1.49
CA PRO A 131 -4.25 13.43 1.96
C PRO A 131 -4.40 12.92 3.41
N LEU A 132 -3.98 11.70 3.67
CA LEU A 132 -3.88 11.12 5.00
C LEU A 132 -2.52 11.48 5.61
N ILE A 133 -2.54 12.20 6.73
CA ILE A 133 -1.34 12.50 7.53
C ILE A 133 -1.17 11.40 8.57
N ALA A 134 -0.06 10.67 8.50
CA ALA A 134 0.25 9.56 9.40
C ALA A 134 1.63 9.77 10.06
N GLY A 135 1.67 10.60 11.11
CA GLY A 135 2.94 11.05 11.69
C GLY A 135 3.63 12.04 10.75
N ASN A 136 4.88 11.76 10.37
CA ASN A 136 5.65 12.62 9.46
C ASN A 136 5.43 12.32 7.98
N LYS A 137 4.70 11.25 7.63
CA LYS A 137 4.40 10.88 6.25
C LYS A 137 3.02 11.36 5.84
N THR A 138 2.91 11.76 4.58
CA THR A 138 1.62 12.05 3.94
C THR A 138 1.36 11.02 2.85
N ILE A 139 0.14 10.51 2.80
CA ILE A 139 -0.29 9.48 1.85
C ILE A 139 -1.50 10.03 1.09
N LEU A 140 -1.42 10.08 -0.23
CA LEU A 140 -2.51 10.46 -1.10
C LEU A 140 -2.92 9.26 -1.95
N GLN A 141 -4.11 8.72 -1.76
CA GLN A 141 -4.66 7.72 -2.67
C GLN A 141 -5.11 8.42 -3.95
N VAL A 142 -4.56 8.04 -5.09
CA VAL A 142 -4.81 8.71 -6.37
C VAL A 142 -5.64 7.88 -7.34
N PHE A 143 -5.75 6.58 -7.09
CA PHE A 143 -6.51 5.67 -7.95
C PHE A 143 -6.96 4.42 -7.19
N THR A 144 -8.10 3.88 -7.60
CA THR A 144 -8.60 2.55 -7.21
C THR A 144 -9.35 1.93 -8.38
N ALA A 145 -9.11 0.65 -8.64
CA ALA A 145 -9.87 -0.12 -9.63
C ALA A 145 -9.99 -1.60 -9.21
N PRO A 146 -10.92 -2.36 -9.78
CA PRO A 146 -10.96 -3.82 -9.61
C PRO A 146 -9.62 -4.43 -10.07
N GLY A 147 -9.06 -5.35 -9.29
CA GLY A 147 -7.69 -5.82 -9.50
C GLY A 147 -7.47 -6.65 -10.77
N GLN A 148 -8.54 -7.13 -11.39
CA GLN A 148 -8.50 -7.82 -12.67
C GLN A 148 -8.39 -6.86 -13.87
N GLN A 149 -8.62 -5.55 -13.68
CA GLN A 149 -8.62 -4.56 -14.75
C GLN A 149 -7.20 -4.09 -15.10
N GLU A 150 -6.39 -4.99 -15.66
CA GLU A 150 -4.96 -4.75 -15.94
C GLU A 150 -4.71 -3.45 -16.70
N LYS A 151 -5.46 -3.23 -17.78
CA LYS A 151 -5.30 -2.07 -18.65
C LYS A 151 -5.49 -0.77 -17.85
N GLN A 152 -6.55 -0.68 -17.05
CA GLN A 152 -6.83 0.51 -16.24
C GLN A 152 -5.74 0.74 -15.18
N ILE A 153 -5.26 -0.33 -14.56
CA ILE A 153 -4.17 -0.28 -13.58
C ILE A 153 -2.89 0.26 -14.22
N LEU A 154 -2.50 -0.27 -15.39
CA LEU A 154 -1.29 0.14 -16.08
C LEU A 154 -1.39 1.56 -16.63
N GLU A 155 -2.53 1.96 -17.18
CA GLU A 155 -2.79 3.33 -17.63
C GLU A 155 -2.68 4.31 -16.45
N ALA A 156 -3.30 4.00 -15.31
CA ALA A 156 -3.22 4.83 -14.11
C ALA A 156 -1.79 4.91 -13.54
N LEU A 157 -1.07 3.78 -13.46
CA LEU A 157 0.33 3.75 -13.02
C LEU A 157 1.21 4.60 -13.94
N GLN A 158 1.03 4.49 -15.25
CA GLN A 158 1.77 5.29 -16.23
C GLN A 158 1.46 6.78 -16.07
N GLU A 159 0.18 7.15 -15.96
CA GLU A 159 -0.22 8.55 -15.76
C GLU A 159 0.39 9.15 -14.49
N VAL A 160 0.31 8.42 -13.36
CA VAL A 160 0.90 8.86 -12.09
C VAL A 160 2.41 8.98 -12.22
N TYR A 161 3.07 7.99 -12.81
CA TYR A 161 4.52 8.00 -13.05
C TYR A 161 4.97 9.22 -13.87
N LEU A 162 4.32 9.46 -15.02
CA LEU A 162 4.64 10.58 -15.89
C LEU A 162 4.38 11.91 -15.20
N PHE A 163 3.27 12.01 -14.46
CA PHE A 163 2.93 13.21 -13.72
C PHE A 163 3.98 13.54 -12.65
N VAL A 164 4.30 12.60 -11.76
CA VAL A 164 5.29 12.82 -10.69
C VAL A 164 6.68 13.08 -11.28
N SER A 165 7.07 12.36 -12.33
CA SER A 165 8.31 12.62 -13.07
C SER A 165 8.37 14.05 -13.64
N SER A 166 7.25 14.59 -14.10
CA SER A 166 7.20 15.96 -14.61
C SER A 166 7.39 17.01 -13.52
N LEU A 167 6.99 16.69 -12.27
CA LEU A 167 7.20 17.58 -11.11
C LEU A 167 8.66 17.60 -10.68
N THR A 168 9.37 16.47 -10.78
CA THR A 168 10.79 16.40 -10.40
C THR A 168 11.66 17.04 -11.48
N LEU A 169 11.40 16.81 -12.76
CA LEU A 169 12.13 17.40 -13.88
C LEU A 169 11.98 18.93 -14.00
N LYS A 170 10.75 19.47 -13.83
CA LYS A 170 10.50 20.92 -13.92
C LYS A 170 11.28 21.72 -12.86
N ASN A 171 11.58 21.10 -11.72
CA ASN A 171 12.30 21.76 -10.64
C ASN A 171 13.83 21.76 -10.83
N PHE A 172 14.38 20.90 -11.70
CA PHE A 172 15.79 20.98 -12.12
C PHE A 172 16.05 22.11 -13.14
N LEU A 173 15.00 22.60 -13.82
CA LEU A 173 15.11 23.62 -14.87
C LEU A 173 14.67 25.02 -14.43
N HIS A 174 14.39 25.24 -13.14
CA HIS A 174 14.28 26.61 -12.65
C HIS A 174 15.67 27.27 -12.77
N PRO A 175 15.83 28.33 -13.57
CA PRO A 175 17.11 28.98 -13.74
C PRO A 175 17.51 29.62 -12.42
N LEU A 176 18.82 29.59 -12.15
CA LEU A 176 19.50 30.58 -11.32
C LEU A 176 19.19 31.98 -11.88
N THR A 177 18.02 32.55 -11.57
CA THR A 177 17.82 33.98 -11.70
C THR A 177 18.36 34.63 -10.44
N SER A 178 19.57 35.15 -10.59
CA SER A 178 20.29 36.02 -9.69
C SER A 178 19.41 37.02 -8.94
N HIS A 179 19.67 37.16 -7.64
CA HIS A 179 19.69 38.46 -6.96
C HIS A 179 20.90 38.49 -6.02
#